data_AF-A0A0D4CKR3-F1
#
_entry.id   AF-A0A0D4CKR3-F1
#
_cell.length_a   1.000
_cell.length_b   1.000
_cell.length_c   1.000
_cell.angle_alpha   90.00
_cell.angle_beta   90.00
_cell.angle_gamma   90.00
#
_symmetry.space_group_name_H-M   'P 1'
#
loop_
_entity.id
_entity.type
_entity.pdbx_description
1 polymer ?
#
loop_
_entity_poly.entity_id
_entity_poly.type
_entity_poly.pdbx_seq_one_letter_code
_entity_poly.pdbx_strand_id
1 'polypeptide(L)'
;MANEIAKVTAQIIYSLYNNGNLDKAVLASLRHAVTIKDHRAENVWPIMFSKMAASDISNDPQGRETRQETAIYTALRCFAIYQQGLTQLSYASSNQVSTEDKGQQLFVALADLRKNQDKQAALDRRIQNLLSATNIDSVAKSVTQLVRILKSADRNLLLDFPQLAQDLFFFQMGYEYSRKVFLKWGRQYYWQSVSTN
;
A
#
# COMPACT_ATOMS: atom_id res chain seq x y z
N MET A 1 0.84 6.68 16.91
CA MET A 1 0.78 5.30 16.41
C MET A 1 0.52 5.22 14.91
N ALA A 2 -0.65 5.62 14.39
CA ALA A 2 -0.88 5.59 12.92
C ALA A 2 0.07 6.48 12.11
N ASN A 3 0.30 7.72 12.56
CA ASN A 3 1.29 8.59 11.93
C ASN A 3 2.72 8.00 11.96
N GLU A 4 3.05 7.20 12.98
CA GLU A 4 4.35 6.52 13.05
C GLU A 4 4.46 5.41 11.99
N ILE A 5 3.38 4.65 11.73
CA ILE A 5 3.38 3.60 10.70
C ILE A 5 3.64 4.17 9.31
N ALA A 6 2.98 5.28 8.96
CA ALA A 6 3.29 5.94 7.69
C ALA A 6 4.72 6.47 7.65
N LYS A 7 5.17 7.14 8.71
CA LYS A 7 6.53 7.68 8.78
C LYS A 7 7.58 6.57 8.60
N VAL A 8 7.45 5.46 9.31
CA VAL A 8 8.35 4.29 9.18
C VAL A 8 8.27 3.71 7.78
N THR A 9 7.08 3.55 7.22
CA THR A 9 6.90 3.03 5.85
C THR A 9 7.59 3.94 4.82
N ALA A 10 7.44 5.25 4.94
CA ALA A 10 8.10 6.23 4.08
C ALA A 10 9.63 6.15 4.19
N GLN A 11 10.17 6.06 5.41
CA GLN A 11 11.59 5.92 5.66
C GLN A 11 12.18 4.65 5.02
N ILE A 12 11.44 3.53 5.10
CA ILE A 12 11.84 2.28 4.44
C ILE A 12 11.80 2.44 2.91
N ILE A 13 10.76 3.06 2.35
CA ILE A 13 10.67 3.33 0.89
C ILE A 13 11.86 4.18 0.40
N TYR A 14 12.20 5.26 1.10
CA TYR A 14 13.36 6.08 0.75
C TYR A 14 14.66 5.30 0.84
N SER A 15 14.80 4.42 1.84
CA SER A 15 15.97 3.54 1.99
C SER A 15 16.07 2.51 0.86
N LEU A 16 14.93 1.97 0.38
CA LEU A 16 14.88 1.05 -0.77
C LEU A 16 15.16 1.74 -2.10
N TYR A 17 14.75 3.00 -2.24
CA TYR A 17 15.03 3.81 -3.42
C TYR A 17 16.49 4.27 -3.48
N ASN A 18 17.07 4.61 -2.33
CA ASN A 18 18.47 4.96 -2.16
C ASN A 18 18.97 5.98 -3.21
N ASN A 19 18.28 7.10 -3.34
CA ASN A 19 18.57 8.17 -4.31
C ASN A 19 18.73 7.69 -5.77
N GLY A 20 17.92 6.70 -6.18
CA GLY A 20 17.93 6.13 -7.53
C GLY A 20 18.77 4.86 -7.66
N ASN A 21 19.59 4.52 -6.66
CA ASN A 21 20.30 3.24 -6.60
C ASN A 21 19.44 2.17 -5.91
N LEU A 22 18.32 1.83 -6.56
CA LEU A 22 17.32 0.88 -6.08
C LEU A 22 17.94 -0.42 -5.59
N ASP A 23 17.56 -0.87 -4.39
CA ASP A 23 17.87 -2.22 -3.91
C ASP A 23 17.04 -3.26 -4.68
N LYS A 24 17.53 -3.63 -5.86
CA LYS A 24 16.82 -4.51 -6.80
C LYS A 24 16.54 -5.88 -6.19
N ALA A 25 17.42 -6.37 -5.31
CA ALA A 25 17.28 -7.67 -4.66
C ALA A 25 16.14 -7.65 -3.66
N VAL A 26 16.12 -6.67 -2.75
CA VAL A 26 15.04 -6.54 -1.75
C VAL A 26 13.70 -6.24 -2.41
N LEU A 27 13.67 -5.39 -3.45
CA LEU A 27 12.45 -5.13 -4.22
C LEU A 27 11.95 -6.37 -4.96
N ALA A 28 12.85 -7.23 -5.46
CA ALA A 28 12.46 -8.50 -6.06
C ALA A 28 11.87 -9.46 -5.01
N SER A 29 12.50 -9.57 -3.84
CA SER A 29 11.98 -10.31 -2.70
C SER A 29 10.57 -9.88 -2.32
N LEU A 30 10.34 -8.57 -2.13
CA LEU A 30 9.03 -7.99 -1.83
C LEU A 30 7.95 -8.37 -2.87
N ARG A 31 8.29 -8.37 -4.17
CA ARG A 31 7.33 -8.75 -5.22
C ARG A 31 6.90 -10.21 -5.12
N HIS A 32 7.83 -11.09 -4.77
CA HIS A 32 7.63 -12.54 -4.80
C HIS A 32 7.16 -13.15 -3.49
N ALA A 33 7.47 -12.54 -2.34
CA ALA A 33 6.96 -12.94 -1.04
C ALA A 33 5.62 -12.25 -0.76
N VAL A 34 4.53 -13.02 -0.68
CA VAL A 34 3.16 -12.55 -0.44
C VAL A 34 2.99 -12.04 0.99
N THR A 35 3.60 -12.73 1.96
CA THR A 35 3.53 -12.39 3.39
C THR A 35 4.92 -12.19 3.99
N ILE A 36 4.98 -11.55 5.17
CA ILE A 36 6.24 -11.35 5.90
C ILE A 36 6.89 -12.68 6.35
N LYS A 37 6.10 -13.76 6.40
CA LYS A 37 6.56 -15.11 6.81
C LYS A 37 7.14 -15.94 5.67
N ASP A 38 7.01 -15.49 4.42
CA ASP A 38 7.52 -16.23 3.28
C ASP A 38 9.06 -16.23 3.32
N HIS A 39 9.71 -17.34 2.95
CA HIS A 39 11.18 -17.45 2.96
C HIS A 39 11.89 -16.29 2.21
N ARG A 40 11.33 -15.84 1.07
CA ARG A 40 11.91 -14.71 0.31
C ARG A 40 11.81 -13.36 1.03
N ALA A 41 10.97 -13.23 2.06
CA ALA A 41 10.85 -12.04 2.89
C ALA A 41 12.06 -11.85 3.82
N GLU A 42 12.87 -12.89 4.05
CA GLU A 42 14.11 -12.82 4.87
C GLU A 42 15.04 -11.69 4.43
N ASN A 43 15.16 -11.44 3.12
CA ASN A 43 15.97 -10.34 2.58
C ASN A 43 15.40 -8.95 2.91
N VAL A 44 14.11 -8.85 3.24
CA VAL A 44 13.40 -7.59 3.55
C VAL A 44 13.52 -7.25 5.03
N TRP A 45 13.60 -8.26 5.90
CA TRP A 45 13.59 -8.10 7.35
C TRP A 45 14.63 -7.12 7.90
N PRO A 46 15.92 -7.15 7.48
CA PRO A 46 16.93 -6.25 8.05
C PRO A 46 16.58 -4.78 7.86
N ILE A 47 16.19 -4.39 6.65
CA ILE A 47 15.83 -2.99 6.34
C ILE A 47 14.51 -2.60 7.00
N MET A 48 13.51 -3.49 7.02
CA MET A 48 12.21 -3.22 7.62
C MET A 48 12.31 -3.06 9.15
N PHE A 49 12.88 -4.04 9.84
CA PHE A 49 12.97 -4.03 11.31
C PHE A 49 13.93 -2.96 11.83
N SER A 50 14.99 -2.59 11.08
CA SER A 50 15.89 -1.50 11.47
C SER A 50 15.21 -0.13 11.61
N LYS A 51 14.03 0.06 11.01
CA LYS A 51 13.26 1.31 11.06
C LYS A 51 12.06 1.26 12.00
N MET A 52 11.70 0.08 12.48
CA MET A 52 10.55 -0.11 13.38
C MET A 52 10.97 0.07 14.83
N ALA A 53 10.04 0.55 15.67
CA ALA A 53 10.25 0.55 17.10
C ALA A 53 10.20 -0.89 17.64
N ALA A 54 10.99 -1.19 18.67
CA ALA A 54 11.01 -2.52 19.29
C ALA A 54 9.62 -2.97 19.78
N SER A 55 8.75 -2.04 20.19
CA SER A 55 7.37 -2.31 20.60
C SER A 55 6.43 -2.70 19.45
N ASP A 56 6.81 -2.43 18.20
CA ASP A 56 6.03 -2.74 17.00
C ASP A 56 6.45 -4.07 16.35
N ILE A 57 7.56 -4.64 16.81
CA ILE A 57 8.11 -5.92 16.33
C ILE A 57 7.62 -7.04 17.25
N SER A 58 7.26 -8.17 16.67
CA SER A 58 6.77 -9.30 17.45
C SER A 58 7.86 -9.89 18.33
N ASN A 59 7.53 -10.12 19.60
CA ASN A 59 8.32 -10.95 20.52
C ASN A 59 7.62 -12.29 20.83
N ASP A 60 6.62 -12.65 20.03
CA ASP A 60 5.81 -13.84 20.23
C ASP A 60 6.63 -15.11 19.94
N PRO A 61 6.76 -16.04 20.90
CA PRO A 61 7.54 -17.28 20.69
C PRO A 61 6.96 -18.19 19.59
N GLN A 62 5.69 -18.03 19.22
CA GLN A 62 5.06 -18.74 18.12
C GLN A 62 5.26 -18.04 16.76
N GLY A 63 5.96 -16.90 16.73
CA GLY A 63 6.27 -16.17 15.49
C GLY A 63 5.05 -15.51 14.84
N ARG A 64 4.03 -15.14 15.64
CA ARG A 64 2.89 -14.37 15.14
C ARG A 64 3.30 -12.95 14.83
N GLU A 65 3.06 -12.51 13.61
CA GLU A 65 3.32 -11.14 13.20
C GLU A 65 2.42 -10.11 13.90
N THR A 66 2.95 -8.92 14.15
CA THR A 66 2.15 -7.79 14.63
C THR A 66 1.32 -7.20 13.49
N ARG A 67 0.31 -6.41 13.88
CA ARG A 67 -0.51 -5.67 12.91
C ARG A 67 0.33 -4.64 12.14
N GLN A 68 1.32 -4.05 12.81
CA GLN A 68 2.28 -3.13 12.22
C GLN A 68 3.14 -3.82 11.17
N GLU A 69 3.71 -4.99 11.50
CA GLU A 69 4.52 -5.80 10.58
C GLU A 69 3.72 -6.16 9.32
N THR A 70 2.49 -6.66 9.49
CA THR A 70 1.62 -7.02 8.37
C THR A 70 1.30 -5.83 7.47
N ALA A 71 0.97 -4.68 8.08
CA ALA A 71 0.57 -3.48 7.36
C ALA A 71 1.73 -2.84 6.57
N ILE A 72 2.89 -2.65 7.24
CA ILE A 72 4.10 -2.09 6.63
C ILE A 72 4.57 -3.01 5.50
N TYR A 73 4.68 -4.31 5.74
CA TYR A 73 5.13 -5.27 4.73
C TYR A 73 4.22 -5.27 3.50
N THR A 74 2.90 -5.27 3.69
CA THR A 74 1.94 -5.25 2.58
C THR A 74 2.06 -3.97 1.75
N ALA A 75 2.24 -2.81 2.39
CA ALA A 75 2.44 -1.53 1.69
C ALA A 75 3.76 -1.49 0.92
N LEU A 76 4.87 -1.96 1.51
CA LEU A 76 6.17 -2.08 0.86
C LEU A 76 6.11 -3.01 -0.36
N ARG A 77 5.35 -4.09 -0.25
CA ARG A 77 5.10 -4.98 -1.37
C ARG A 77 4.33 -4.30 -2.51
N CYS A 78 3.30 -3.53 -2.18
CA CYS A 78 2.58 -2.73 -3.17
C CYS A 78 3.50 -1.73 -3.87
N PHE A 79 4.35 -1.03 -3.10
CA PHE A 79 5.39 -0.16 -3.63
C PHE A 79 6.33 -0.90 -4.59
N ALA A 80 6.91 -2.04 -4.16
CA ALA A 80 7.87 -2.79 -4.97
C ALA A 80 7.29 -3.32 -6.29
N ILE A 81 5.98 -3.62 -6.31
CA ILE A 81 5.25 -4.01 -7.52
C ILE A 81 5.09 -2.80 -8.46
N TYR A 82 4.65 -1.66 -7.92
CA TYR A 82 4.39 -0.45 -8.69
C TYR A 82 5.70 0.16 -9.25
N GLN A 83 6.74 0.27 -8.42
CA GLN A 83 8.09 0.77 -8.75
C GLN A 83 8.82 -0.10 -9.81
N GLN A 84 8.43 -1.36 -10.01
CA GLN A 84 9.15 -2.25 -10.91
C GLN A 84 9.10 -1.77 -12.36
N GLY A 85 10.28 -1.49 -12.91
CA GLY A 85 10.45 -0.98 -14.28
C GLY A 85 10.51 0.55 -14.35
N LEU A 86 10.41 1.24 -13.21
CA LEU A 86 10.57 2.69 -13.09
C LEU A 86 11.96 3.02 -12.53
N THR A 87 12.62 3.98 -13.15
CA THR A 87 13.89 4.56 -12.66
C THR A 87 13.64 5.64 -11.62
N GLN A 88 12.60 6.45 -11.81
CA GLN A 88 12.18 7.49 -10.87
C GLN A 88 11.34 6.91 -9.74
N LEU A 89 11.38 7.58 -8.58
CA LEU A 89 10.59 7.18 -7.41
C LEU A 89 9.09 7.31 -7.69
N SER A 90 8.34 6.23 -7.47
CA SER A 90 6.89 6.18 -7.70
C SER A 90 6.07 6.49 -6.44
N TYR A 91 6.68 7.13 -5.44
CA TYR A 91 6.09 7.45 -4.14
C TYR A 91 6.21 8.96 -3.90
N ALA A 92 5.09 9.54 -3.46
CA ALA A 92 5.08 10.81 -2.76
C ALA A 92 3.96 10.81 -1.72
N SER A 93 4.05 11.70 -0.73
CA SER A 93 3.01 11.84 0.29
C SER A 93 1.83 12.64 -0.27
N SER A 94 0.61 12.18 0.01
CA SER A 94 -0.63 12.88 -0.36
C SER A 94 -0.95 14.08 0.52
N ASN A 95 -0.18 14.27 1.60
CA ASN A 95 -0.30 15.42 2.50
C ASN A 95 0.75 16.51 2.20
N GLN A 96 1.50 16.43 1.10
CA GLN A 96 2.42 17.51 0.71
C GLN A 96 1.66 18.78 0.35
N VAL A 97 2.29 19.92 0.67
CA VAL A 97 1.76 21.27 0.48
C VAL A 97 1.95 21.75 -0.96
N SER A 98 3.02 21.33 -1.64
CA SER A 98 3.26 21.63 -3.06
C SER A 98 2.42 20.73 -3.96
N THR A 99 1.86 21.29 -5.03
CA THR A 99 0.98 20.58 -5.98
C THR A 99 1.74 19.74 -7.01
N GLU A 100 2.99 20.10 -7.31
CA GLU A 100 3.76 19.52 -8.43
C GLU A 100 4.25 18.09 -8.15
N ASP A 101 4.48 17.74 -6.87
CA ASP A 101 4.96 16.41 -6.45
C ASP A 101 3.96 15.68 -5.54
N LYS A 102 2.70 16.12 -5.53
CA LYS A 102 1.72 15.59 -4.57
C LYS A 102 1.34 14.14 -4.91
N GLY A 103 1.59 13.24 -3.96
CA GLY A 103 1.15 11.85 -4.07
C GLY A 103 -0.37 11.70 -4.01
N GLN A 104 -0.87 10.60 -4.56
CA GLN A 104 -2.29 10.24 -4.49
C GLN A 104 -2.51 9.02 -3.60
N GLN A 105 -3.63 9.02 -2.90
CA GLN A 105 -4.08 7.83 -2.18
C GLN A 105 -4.58 6.78 -3.19
N LEU A 106 -4.35 5.50 -2.93
CA LEU A 106 -4.59 4.43 -3.92
C LEU A 106 -6.02 4.46 -4.52
N PHE A 107 -7.04 4.66 -3.67
CA PHE A 107 -8.43 4.64 -4.11
C PHE A 107 -8.86 5.89 -4.87
N VAL A 108 -8.11 7.00 -4.72
CA VAL A 108 -8.26 8.22 -5.53
C VAL A 108 -7.75 7.95 -6.95
N ALA A 109 -6.53 7.41 -7.06
CA ALA A 109 -5.96 7.03 -8.34
C ALA A 109 -6.82 5.98 -9.09
N LEU A 110 -7.43 5.04 -8.35
CA LEU A 110 -8.38 4.08 -8.92
C LEU A 110 -9.70 4.75 -9.37
N ALA A 111 -10.16 5.79 -8.68
CA ALA A 111 -11.32 6.59 -9.10
C ALA A 111 -11.06 7.32 -10.42
N ASP A 112 -9.85 7.86 -10.60
CA ASP A 112 -9.45 8.47 -11.86
C ASP A 112 -9.39 7.44 -12.99
N LEU A 113 -8.83 6.26 -12.74
CA LEU A 113 -8.82 5.17 -13.72
C LEU A 113 -10.24 4.69 -14.08
N ARG A 114 -11.16 4.71 -13.12
CA ARG A 114 -12.57 4.33 -13.29
C ARG A 114 -13.31 5.24 -14.28
N LYS A 115 -12.87 6.48 -14.51
CA LYS A 115 -13.46 7.40 -15.50
C LYS A 115 -13.40 6.84 -16.93
N ASN A 116 -12.49 5.89 -17.19
CA ASN A 116 -12.49 5.13 -18.44
C ASN A 116 -13.64 4.10 -18.42
N GLN A 117 -14.64 4.30 -19.30
CA GLN A 117 -15.86 3.49 -19.37
C GLN A 117 -15.58 2.00 -19.60
N ASP A 118 -14.57 1.64 -20.40
CA ASP A 118 -14.21 0.25 -20.69
C ASP A 118 -13.68 -0.48 -19.43
N LYS A 119 -13.11 0.27 -18.48
CA LYS A 119 -12.52 -0.27 -17.25
C LYS A 119 -13.47 -0.21 -16.06
N GLN A 120 -14.45 0.70 -16.09
CA GLN A 120 -15.34 0.99 -14.98
C GLN A 120 -16.00 -0.26 -14.38
N ALA A 121 -16.70 -1.06 -15.19
CA ALA A 121 -17.44 -2.23 -14.68
C ALA A 121 -16.52 -3.29 -14.06
N ALA A 122 -15.33 -3.50 -14.65
CA ALA A 122 -14.35 -4.45 -14.15
C ALA A 122 -13.71 -3.98 -12.84
N LEU A 123 -13.43 -2.68 -12.72
CA LEU A 123 -12.90 -2.08 -11.49
C LEU A 123 -13.95 -2.09 -10.37
N ASP A 124 -15.20 -1.72 -10.67
CA ASP A 124 -16.29 -1.68 -9.69
C ASP A 124 -16.51 -3.06 -9.05
N ARG A 125 -16.49 -4.15 -9.85
CA ARG A 125 -16.56 -5.53 -9.33
C ARG A 125 -15.41 -5.89 -8.39
N ARG A 126 -14.19 -5.45 -8.71
CA ARG A 126 -13.00 -5.72 -7.87
C ARG A 126 -13.05 -4.95 -6.56
N ILE A 127 -13.52 -3.71 -6.59
CA ILE A 127 -13.74 -2.90 -5.39
C ILE A 127 -14.84 -3.52 -4.53
N GLN A 128 -15.97 -3.94 -5.11
CA GLN A 128 -17.02 -4.65 -4.38
C GLN A 128 -16.46 -5.90 -3.68
N ASN A 129 -15.71 -6.74 -4.40
CA ASN A 129 -15.07 -7.92 -3.81
C ASN A 129 -14.11 -7.57 -2.66
N LEU A 130 -13.33 -6.49 -2.80
CA LEU A 130 -12.47 -5.99 -1.72
C LEU A 130 -13.29 -5.58 -0.49
N LEU A 131 -14.37 -4.81 -0.67
CA LEU A 131 -15.20 -4.28 0.42
C LEU A 131 -16.04 -5.35 1.13
N SER A 132 -16.13 -6.55 0.54
CA SER A 132 -16.71 -7.76 1.14
C SER A 132 -15.69 -8.61 1.90
N ALA A 133 -14.39 -8.31 1.83
CA ALA A 133 -13.36 -9.08 2.53
C ALA A 133 -13.47 -8.91 4.06
N THR A 134 -13.25 -10.01 4.78
CA THR A 134 -13.39 -10.08 6.24
C THR A 134 -12.07 -10.22 6.99
N ASN A 135 -10.96 -10.48 6.28
CA ASN A 135 -9.64 -10.70 6.86
C ASN A 135 -8.55 -9.96 6.10
N ILE A 136 -7.42 -9.72 6.77
CA ILE A 136 -6.31 -8.93 6.25
C ILE A 136 -5.64 -9.57 5.03
N ASP A 137 -5.55 -10.91 4.97
CA ASP A 137 -4.93 -11.61 3.83
C ASP A 137 -5.72 -11.39 2.53
N SER A 138 -7.05 -11.49 2.60
CA SER A 138 -7.94 -11.21 1.47
C SER A 138 -7.86 -9.75 1.03
N VAL A 139 -7.77 -8.81 1.98
CA VAL A 139 -7.57 -7.39 1.69
C VAL A 139 -6.22 -7.15 1.03
N ALA A 140 -5.13 -7.67 1.58
CA ALA A 140 -3.77 -7.53 1.06
C ALA A 140 -3.66 -8.09 -0.37
N LYS A 141 -4.24 -9.26 -0.64
CA LYS A 141 -4.31 -9.86 -1.98
C LYS A 141 -5.06 -8.96 -2.97
N SER A 142 -6.23 -8.48 -2.57
CA SER A 142 -7.10 -7.64 -3.41
C SER A 142 -6.47 -6.27 -3.70
N VAL A 143 -5.94 -5.60 -2.69
CA VAL A 143 -5.20 -4.34 -2.81
C VAL A 143 -3.99 -4.50 -3.73
N THR A 144 -3.21 -5.57 -3.57
CA THR A 144 -2.08 -5.86 -4.47
C THR A 144 -2.55 -5.98 -5.92
N GLN A 145 -3.67 -6.66 -6.16
CA GLN A 145 -4.20 -6.81 -7.51
C GLN A 145 -4.62 -5.48 -8.12
N LEU A 146 -5.25 -4.59 -7.33
CA LEU A 146 -5.60 -3.25 -7.75
C LEU A 146 -4.37 -2.41 -8.11
N VAL A 147 -3.30 -2.50 -7.31
CA VAL A 147 -2.02 -1.83 -7.61
C VAL A 147 -1.42 -2.30 -8.93
N ARG A 148 -1.51 -3.60 -9.25
CA ARG A 148 -1.06 -4.12 -10.56
C ARG A 148 -1.89 -3.56 -11.72
N ILE A 149 -3.21 -3.45 -11.54
CA ILE A 149 -4.09 -2.87 -12.57
C ILE A 149 -3.72 -1.40 -12.79
N LEU A 150 -3.54 -0.66 -11.71
CA LEU A 150 -3.15 0.75 -11.78
C LEU A 150 -1.80 0.91 -12.48
N LYS A 151 -0.79 0.12 -12.10
CA LYS A 151 0.52 0.09 -12.76
C LYS A 151 0.43 -0.17 -14.27
N SER A 152 -0.45 -1.08 -14.68
CA SER A 152 -0.64 -1.39 -16.10
C SER A 152 -1.34 -0.26 -16.86
N ALA A 153 -2.10 0.58 -16.17
CA ALA A 153 -2.83 1.69 -16.78
C ALA A 153 -2.04 3.00 -16.80
N ASP A 154 -1.38 3.34 -15.70
CA ASP A 154 -0.59 4.57 -15.55
C ASP A 154 0.61 4.29 -14.64
N ARG A 155 1.80 4.62 -15.15
CA ARG A 155 3.10 4.42 -14.49
C ARG A 155 3.73 5.72 -13.97
N ASN A 156 3.11 6.86 -14.27
CA ASN A 156 3.65 8.18 -13.93
C ASN A 156 3.03 8.76 -12.65
N LEU A 157 2.04 8.07 -12.06
CA LEU A 157 1.43 8.50 -10.80
C LEU A 157 2.37 8.28 -9.63
N LEU A 158 2.39 9.25 -8.72
CA LEU A 158 3.01 9.11 -7.41
C LEU A 158 1.95 8.62 -6.42
N LEU A 159 2.18 7.48 -5.77
CA LEU A 159 1.22 6.86 -4.86
C LEU A 159 1.68 6.90 -3.41
N ASP A 160 0.76 7.20 -2.50
CA ASP A 160 1.01 7.28 -1.06
C ASP A 160 0.88 5.91 -0.37
N PHE A 161 1.88 5.05 -0.57
CA PHE A 161 1.94 3.74 0.09
C PHE A 161 2.01 3.81 1.63
N PRO A 162 2.69 4.79 2.25
CA PRO A 162 2.60 5.02 3.69
C PRO A 162 1.18 5.23 4.21
N GLN A 163 0.36 6.00 3.49
CA GLN A 163 -1.05 6.16 3.83
C GLN A 163 -1.80 4.82 3.74
N LEU A 164 -1.51 3.99 2.72
CA LEU A 164 -2.06 2.63 2.62
C LEU A 164 -1.66 1.74 3.82
N ALA A 165 -0.41 1.82 4.29
CA ALA A 165 0.05 1.10 5.48
C ALA A 165 -0.79 1.46 6.72
N GLN A 166 -1.11 2.74 6.91
CA GLN A 166 -1.96 3.17 8.02
C GLN A 166 -3.36 2.56 7.93
N ASP A 167 -3.96 2.57 6.74
CA ASP A 167 -5.30 2.01 6.55
C ASP A 167 -5.31 0.49 6.82
N LEU A 168 -4.29 -0.23 6.36
CA LEU A 168 -4.15 -1.67 6.62
C LEU A 168 -3.91 -1.98 8.10
N PHE A 169 -3.20 -1.12 8.82
CA PHE A 169 -3.06 -1.24 10.27
C PHE A 169 -4.40 -1.06 10.99
N PHE A 170 -5.13 0.01 10.68
CA PHE A 170 -6.44 0.26 11.28
C PHE A 170 -7.44 -0.83 10.93
N PHE A 171 -7.41 -1.36 9.71
CA PHE A 171 -8.29 -2.47 9.31
C PHE A 171 -8.19 -3.66 10.27
N GLN A 172 -6.99 -3.94 10.80
CA GLN A 172 -6.74 -5.05 11.71
C GLN A 172 -7.18 -4.78 13.16
N MET A 173 -7.63 -3.58 13.51
CA MET A 173 -8.04 -3.19 14.87
C MET A 173 -9.44 -3.67 15.27
N GLY A 174 -10.08 -4.48 14.42
CA GLY A 174 -11.41 -5.04 14.66
C GLY A 174 -12.47 -4.48 13.70
N TYR A 175 -13.69 -4.96 13.86
CA TYR A 175 -14.78 -4.73 12.91
C TYR A 175 -15.09 -3.25 12.68
N GLU A 176 -15.18 -2.44 13.75
CA GLU A 176 -15.52 -1.02 13.57
C GLU A 176 -14.47 -0.25 12.75
N TYR A 177 -13.19 -0.51 13.02
CA TYR A 177 -12.11 0.14 12.28
C TYR A 177 -12.03 -0.35 10.85
N SER A 178 -12.26 -1.65 10.60
CA SER A 178 -12.31 -2.19 9.24
C SER A 178 -13.43 -1.54 8.41
N ARG A 179 -14.61 -1.33 9.00
CA ARG A 179 -15.72 -0.62 8.35
C ARG A 179 -15.39 0.86 8.09
N LYS A 180 -14.70 1.55 9.00
CA LYS A 180 -14.23 2.93 8.80
C LYS A 180 -13.25 3.04 7.64
N VAL A 181 -12.30 2.11 7.54
CA VAL A 181 -11.34 2.04 6.42
C VAL A 181 -12.06 1.80 5.10
N PHE A 182 -12.98 0.83 5.05
CA PHE A 182 -13.78 0.55 3.86
C PHE A 182 -14.68 1.72 3.46
N LEU A 183 -15.28 2.44 4.41
CA LEU A 183 -16.04 3.66 4.12
C LEU A 183 -15.14 4.75 3.53
N LYS A 184 -13.93 4.93 4.06
CA LYS A 184 -12.95 5.86 3.50
C LYS A 184 -12.58 5.49 2.06
N TRP A 185 -12.23 4.24 1.80
CA TRP A 185 -11.91 3.75 0.45
C TRP A 185 -13.09 3.89 -0.52
N GLY A 186 -14.30 3.56 -0.07
CA GLY A 186 -15.52 3.74 -0.84
C GLY A 186 -15.79 5.21 -1.19
N ARG A 187 -15.60 6.14 -0.24
CA ARG A 187 -15.69 7.58 -0.51
C ARG A 187 -14.65 8.04 -1.52
N GLN A 188 -13.40 7.63 -1.36
CA GLN A 188 -12.34 7.97 -2.31
C GLN A 188 -12.66 7.47 -3.72
N TYR A 189 -13.12 6.22 -3.82
CA TYR A 189 -13.37 5.57 -5.10
C TYR A 189 -14.66 6.03 -5.81
N TYR A 190 -15.77 6.19 -5.07
CA TYR A 190 -17.09 6.47 -5.65
C TYR A 190 -17.51 7.93 -5.60
N TRP A 191 -17.03 8.73 -4.64
CA TRP A 191 -17.49 10.12 -4.48
C TRP A 191 -16.71 11.09 -5.38
N GLN A 192 -15.43 10.81 -5.65
CA GLN A 192 -14.57 11.69 -6.46
C GLN A 192 -15.00 11.79 -7.93
N SER A 193 -15.96 10.98 -8.38
CA SER A 193 -16.57 11.11 -9.70
C SER A 193 -17.65 12.19 -9.82
N VAL A 194 -17.93 12.98 -8.76
CA VAL A 194 -18.93 14.07 -8.79
C VAL A 194 -18.29 15.48 -8.82
N SER A 195 -17.11 15.59 -9.45
CA SER A 195 -16.56 16.88 -9.85
C SER A 195 -16.32 16.87 -11.35
N THR A 196 -17.43 16.89 -12.08
CA THR A 196 -17.46 17.29 -13.48
C THR A 196 -18.37 18.51 -13.55
N ASN A 197 -17.83 19.59 -14.10
CA ASN A 197 -18.50 20.86 -14.41
C ASN A 197 -19.84 20.65 -15.13
#